data_AF-A0A956MAF5-F1
#
_entry.id   AF-A0A956MAF5-F1
#
_cell.length_a   1.000
_cell.length_b   1.000
_cell.length_c   1.000
_cell.angle_alpha   90.00
_cell.angle_beta   90.00
_cell.angle_gamma   90.00
#
_symmetry.space_group_name_H-M   'P 1'
#
loop_
_entity.id
_entity.type
_entity.pdbx_description
1 polymer ?
#
loop_
_entity_poly.entity_id
_entity_poly.type
_entity_poly.pdbx_seq_one_letter_code
_entity_poly.pdbx_strand_id
1 'polypeptide(L)'
;MRKMLVCSICFCLVFPAFSPPAGSNDYKISQGNACNSKAGRADKTLWNLWKCNDDSVTSYRRRLHIEMKEWAGWGMEAPFDIDKPFAKVLNSLFLLRNGLSASPQKWHYASDYIAMGQGEYCSSHLGFRYLPSTETSWMAFVVPEVYKAYLGCLLFQDGSPMNNPVTRAGDFVHEGLHMWEFTYFTDYRHMNGPIGHCTEYGESCDWFYYHTITDFPKGYLWMWGKSLDGKRQLFHSSNQLQMEFLCDLAEFPADWVPANIRILAEVEANHRLETRFRNVVAYRCGDPRPW
;
A
#
# COMPACT_ATOMS: atom_id res chain seq x y z
N MET A 1 19.61 34.74 17.00
CA MET A 1 18.85 34.35 15.79
C MET A 1 19.80 33.73 14.78
N ARG A 2 19.95 32.39 14.77
CA ARG A 2 20.71 31.66 13.74
C ARG A 2 19.70 30.88 12.89
N LYS A 3 19.69 31.16 11.58
CA LYS A 3 18.89 30.47 10.57
C LYS A 3 19.42 29.04 10.43
N MET A 4 18.59 28.03 10.71
CA MET A 4 18.83 26.67 10.27
C MET A 4 18.39 26.56 8.80
N LEU A 5 19.35 26.37 7.89
CA LEU A 5 19.05 25.80 6.59
C LEU A 5 18.73 24.32 6.82
N VAL A 6 17.47 23.94 6.61
CA VAL A 6 17.06 22.54 6.52
C VAL A 6 17.39 22.07 5.11
N CYS A 7 18.52 21.40 4.96
CA CYS A 7 18.85 20.63 3.76
C CYS A 7 18.29 19.22 3.98
N SER A 8 17.28 18.84 3.20
CA SER A 8 16.78 17.47 3.12
C SER A 8 17.85 16.58 2.51
N ILE A 9 18.65 15.93 3.35
CA ILE A 9 19.57 14.88 2.97
C ILE A 9 19.12 13.62 3.69
N CYS A 10 18.58 12.66 2.92
CA CYS A 10 18.47 11.27 3.32
C CYS A 10 19.85 10.80 3.80
N PHE A 11 19.98 10.48 5.08
CA PHE A 11 21.18 9.81 5.59
C PHE A 11 21.13 8.34 5.18
N CYS A 12 21.94 8.00 4.16
CA CYS A 12 22.33 6.62 3.88
C CYS A 12 23.28 6.15 5.00
N LEU A 13 22.82 5.23 5.85
CA LEU A 13 23.74 4.38 6.61
C LEU A 13 24.04 3.14 5.75
N VAL A 14 25.30 2.97 5.39
CA VAL A 14 25.80 1.79 4.66
C VAL A 14 25.92 0.64 5.65
N PHE A 15 25.18 -0.44 5.44
CA PHE A 15 25.28 -1.68 6.21
C PHE A 15 25.78 -2.83 5.31
N PRO A 16 26.46 -3.85 5.89
CA PRO A 16 27.09 -4.92 5.12
C PRO A 16 26.04 -5.78 4.40
N ALA A 17 26.39 -6.20 3.18
CA ALA A 17 25.56 -7.04 2.32
C ALA A 17 25.20 -8.37 3.03
N PHE A 18 23.90 -8.63 3.15
CA PHE A 18 23.37 -9.90 3.63
C PHE A 18 23.16 -10.83 2.44
N SER A 19 23.74 -12.03 2.49
CA SER A 19 23.51 -13.07 1.48
C SER A 19 22.19 -13.79 1.79
N PRO A 20 21.27 -13.92 0.82
CA PRO A 20 19.99 -14.60 1.07
C PRO A 20 20.17 -16.12 1.25
N PRO A 21 19.36 -16.77 2.10
CA PRO A 21 19.37 -18.23 2.25
C PRO A 21 18.78 -18.91 1.00
N ALA A 22 19.36 -20.04 0.62
CA ALA A 22 18.93 -20.86 -0.51
C ALA A 22 17.63 -21.61 -0.17
N GLY A 23 16.53 -21.26 -0.85
CA GLY A 23 15.25 -21.96 -0.71
C GLY A 23 14.04 -21.19 -1.23
N SER A 24 14.08 -20.66 -2.45
CA SER A 24 12.89 -20.06 -3.07
C SER A 24 12.10 -21.12 -3.82
N ASN A 25 10.90 -21.43 -3.35
CA ASN A 25 9.89 -22.10 -4.18
C ASN A 25 9.53 -21.15 -5.33
N ASP A 26 9.82 -21.57 -6.57
CA ASP A 26 9.44 -20.83 -7.77
C ASP A 26 7.90 -20.83 -7.91
N TYR A 27 7.28 -19.74 -7.48
CA TYR A 27 5.87 -19.47 -7.77
C TYR A 27 5.71 -19.34 -9.29
N LYS A 28 4.88 -20.22 -9.87
CA LYS A 28 4.68 -20.30 -11.33
C LYS A 28 4.03 -19.01 -11.84
N ILE A 29 4.81 -18.21 -12.56
CA ILE A 29 4.30 -17.11 -13.39
C ILE A 29 3.62 -17.75 -14.61
N SER A 30 2.31 -17.97 -14.57
CA SER A 30 1.56 -18.39 -15.75
C SER A 30 1.16 -17.18 -16.59
N GLN A 31 1.50 -17.21 -17.88
CA GLN A 31 1.12 -16.19 -18.85
C GLN A 31 -0.37 -16.29 -19.21
N GLY A 32 -1.06 -15.14 -19.25
CA GLY A 32 -2.29 -14.96 -20.03
C GLY A 32 -3.59 -15.45 -19.38
N ASN A 33 -4.42 -14.50 -18.94
CA ASN A 33 -5.87 -14.65 -18.68
C ASN A 33 -6.33 -15.42 -17.43
N ALA A 34 -5.47 -15.64 -16.43
CA ALA A 34 -5.79 -16.53 -15.32
C ALA A 34 -6.92 -16.07 -14.37
N CYS A 35 -7.15 -14.77 -14.20
CA CYS A 35 -8.06 -14.28 -13.15
C CYS A 35 -9.52 -14.05 -13.57
N ASN A 36 -9.93 -14.32 -14.82
CA ASN A 36 -11.24 -13.85 -15.34
C ASN A 36 -11.49 -12.36 -15.03
N SER A 37 -10.54 -11.51 -15.40
CA SER A 37 -10.49 -10.11 -14.98
C SER A 37 -11.48 -9.23 -15.76
N LYS A 38 -12.23 -8.39 -15.04
CA LYS A 38 -13.12 -7.37 -15.61
C LYS A 38 -13.19 -6.11 -14.75
N ALA A 39 -13.25 -4.94 -15.36
CA ALA A 39 -13.28 -3.67 -14.65
C ALA A 39 -14.61 -3.46 -13.93
N GLY A 40 -14.52 -3.25 -12.61
CA GLY A 40 -15.65 -2.84 -11.78
C GLY A 40 -16.08 -1.40 -12.06
N ARG A 41 -17.16 -0.97 -11.39
CA ARG A 41 -17.68 0.41 -11.51
C ARG A 41 -16.64 1.46 -11.09
N ALA A 42 -15.92 1.20 -9.99
CA ALA A 42 -14.89 2.10 -9.46
C ALA A 42 -13.73 2.28 -10.45
N ASP A 43 -13.24 1.19 -11.05
CA ASP A 43 -12.21 1.25 -12.09
C ASP A 43 -12.64 2.10 -13.27
N LYS A 44 -13.82 1.84 -13.83
CA LYS A 44 -14.36 2.59 -14.97
C LYS A 44 -14.50 4.08 -14.64
N THR A 45 -14.91 4.39 -13.41
CA THR A 45 -15.04 5.77 -12.95
C THR A 45 -13.69 6.48 -12.94
N LEU A 46 -12.66 5.88 -12.33
CA LEU A 46 -11.32 6.48 -12.31
C LEU A 46 -10.75 6.60 -13.71
N TRP A 47 -10.82 5.53 -14.51
CA TRP A 47 -10.27 5.49 -15.85
C TRP A 47 -10.76 6.64 -16.75
N ASN A 48 -12.06 6.94 -16.65
CA ASN A 48 -12.69 8.02 -17.41
C ASN A 48 -12.20 9.43 -17.00
N LEU A 49 -11.68 9.59 -15.78
CA LEU A 49 -11.19 10.87 -15.27
C LEU A 49 -9.77 11.19 -15.74
N TRP A 50 -8.85 10.25 -15.53
CA TRP A 50 -7.43 10.52 -15.77
C TRP A 50 -6.95 10.12 -17.17
N LYS A 51 -7.75 9.30 -17.88
CA LYS A 51 -7.55 8.88 -19.28
C LYS A 51 -6.10 8.48 -19.54
N CYS A 52 -5.77 7.27 -19.10
CA CYS A 52 -4.43 6.69 -19.19
C CYS A 52 -3.71 7.05 -20.50
N ASN A 53 -2.47 7.50 -20.37
CA ASN A 53 -1.59 7.86 -21.49
C ASN A 53 -0.20 7.21 -21.30
N ASP A 54 0.58 7.17 -22.37
CA ASP A 54 1.89 6.50 -22.41
C ASP A 54 2.88 7.04 -21.37
N ASP A 55 2.89 8.36 -21.15
CA ASP A 55 3.75 9.00 -20.14
C ASP A 55 3.43 8.51 -18.74
N SER A 56 2.15 8.37 -18.44
CA SER A 56 1.69 7.88 -17.15
C SER A 56 2.00 6.40 -16.97
N VAL A 57 1.80 5.56 -18.00
CA VAL A 57 2.21 4.15 -17.99
C VAL A 57 3.70 4.04 -17.67
N THR A 58 4.54 4.82 -18.36
CA THR A 58 5.99 4.82 -18.16
C THR A 58 6.38 5.31 -16.77
N SER A 59 5.74 6.38 -16.28
CA SER A 59 5.99 6.96 -14.96
C SER A 59 5.64 5.97 -13.84
N TYR A 60 4.46 5.36 -13.92
CA TYR A 60 3.95 4.44 -12.90
C TYR A 60 4.69 3.11 -12.89
N ARG A 61 4.99 2.55 -14.07
CA ARG A 61 5.79 1.34 -14.21
C ARG A 61 7.13 1.46 -13.49
N ARG A 62 7.85 2.55 -13.76
CA ARG A 62 9.16 2.82 -13.18
C ARG A 62 9.07 2.89 -11.64
N ARG A 63 8.12 3.65 -11.11
CA ARG A 63 7.91 3.81 -9.66
C ARG A 63 7.64 2.50 -8.91
N LEU A 64 6.87 1.58 -9.48
CA LEU A 64 6.63 0.26 -8.87
C LEU A 64 7.66 -0.81 -9.26
N HIS A 65 8.69 -0.43 -9.99
CA HIS A 65 9.67 -1.35 -10.56
C HIS A 65 9.02 -2.52 -11.34
N ILE A 66 7.93 -2.23 -12.07
CA ILE A 66 7.22 -3.24 -12.87
C ILE A 66 8.02 -3.59 -14.13
N GLU A 67 8.49 -4.83 -14.23
CA GLU A 67 9.22 -5.31 -15.39
C GLU A 67 8.30 -5.87 -16.49
N MET A 68 8.69 -5.63 -17.75
CA MET A 68 7.89 -6.01 -18.92
C MET A 68 7.61 -7.51 -19.01
N LYS A 69 8.61 -8.33 -18.71
CA LYS A 69 8.52 -9.79 -18.80
C LYS A 69 7.57 -10.40 -17.75
N GLU A 70 7.43 -9.75 -16.60
CA GLU A 70 6.67 -10.28 -15.46
C GLU A 70 5.17 -10.01 -15.62
N TRP A 71 4.83 -8.94 -16.32
CA TRP A 71 3.46 -8.52 -16.60
C TRP A 71 3.01 -8.84 -18.03
N ALA A 72 3.85 -9.54 -18.81
CA ALA A 72 3.48 -10.03 -20.13
C ALA A 72 2.28 -11.00 -20.03
N GLY A 73 1.22 -10.71 -20.79
CA GLY A 73 -0.05 -11.48 -20.75
C GLY A 73 -0.98 -11.08 -19.60
N TRP A 74 -0.58 -10.13 -18.75
CA TRP A 74 -1.39 -9.52 -17.70
C TRP A 74 -1.96 -8.15 -18.11
N GLY A 75 -1.85 -7.81 -19.39
CA GLY A 75 -2.33 -6.56 -19.98
C GLY A 75 -1.27 -5.49 -20.14
N MET A 76 0.02 -5.81 -19.96
CA MET A 76 1.07 -4.82 -20.20
C MET A 76 1.25 -4.49 -21.67
N GLU A 77 0.98 -5.47 -22.53
CA GLU A 77 0.90 -5.35 -23.98
C GLU A 77 -0.31 -4.50 -24.45
N ALA A 78 -1.32 -4.36 -23.58
CA ALA A 78 -2.53 -3.60 -23.83
C ALA A 78 -2.84 -2.72 -22.59
N PRO A 79 -1.96 -1.76 -22.25
CA PRO A 79 -2.02 -1.04 -20.98
C PRO A 79 -3.25 -0.15 -20.84
N PHE A 80 -3.99 0.04 -21.93
CA PHE A 80 -5.23 0.79 -22.01
C PHE A 80 -6.50 -0.07 -21.92
N ASP A 81 -6.36 -1.40 -21.89
CA ASP A 81 -7.48 -2.32 -21.68
C ASP A 81 -7.78 -2.41 -20.18
N ILE A 82 -8.76 -1.62 -19.74
CA ILE A 82 -9.16 -1.52 -18.33
C ILE A 82 -9.62 -2.87 -17.73
N ASP A 83 -10.05 -3.82 -18.57
CA ASP A 83 -10.45 -5.14 -18.09
C ASP A 83 -9.22 -5.98 -17.70
N LYS A 84 -8.00 -5.58 -18.08
CA LYS A 84 -6.77 -6.29 -17.74
C LYS A 84 -6.18 -5.86 -16.38
N PRO A 85 -5.54 -6.80 -15.65
CA PRO A 85 -4.89 -6.52 -14.36
C PRO A 85 -3.92 -5.33 -14.38
N PHE A 86 -3.10 -5.20 -15.41
CA PHE A 86 -2.12 -4.11 -15.50
C PHE A 86 -2.78 -2.72 -15.52
N ALA A 87 -3.83 -2.52 -16.32
CA ALA A 87 -4.55 -1.24 -16.37
C ALA A 87 -5.22 -0.90 -15.03
N LYS A 88 -5.69 -1.91 -14.29
CA LYS A 88 -6.25 -1.73 -12.92
C LYS A 88 -5.20 -1.33 -11.90
N VAL A 89 -3.98 -1.84 -12.02
CA VAL A 89 -2.83 -1.35 -11.23
C VAL A 89 -2.59 0.14 -11.52
N LEU A 90 -2.62 0.56 -12.79
CA LEU A 90 -2.45 1.97 -13.14
C LEU A 90 -3.52 2.88 -12.52
N ASN A 91 -4.80 2.46 -12.50
CA ASN A 91 -5.87 3.17 -11.79
C ASN A 91 -5.55 3.37 -10.30
N SER A 92 -5.07 2.31 -9.66
CA SER A 92 -4.79 2.29 -8.22
C SER A 92 -3.58 3.18 -7.90
N LEU A 93 -2.58 3.22 -8.79
CA LEU A 93 -1.42 4.11 -8.65
C LEU A 93 -1.77 5.58 -8.90
N PHE A 94 -2.64 5.83 -9.87
CA PHE A 94 -3.16 7.18 -10.07
C PHE A 94 -3.86 7.69 -8.81
N LEU A 95 -4.64 6.83 -8.16
CA LEU A 95 -5.32 7.12 -6.89
C LEU A 95 -4.33 7.31 -5.74
N LEU A 96 -3.38 6.41 -5.54
CA LEU A 96 -2.34 6.54 -4.50
C LEU A 96 -1.55 7.85 -4.64
N ARG A 97 -1.22 8.24 -5.87
CA ARG A 97 -0.39 9.41 -6.14
C ARG A 97 -1.13 10.74 -6.03
N ASN A 98 -2.39 10.78 -6.47
CA ASN A 98 -3.09 12.05 -6.69
C ASN A 98 -4.38 12.17 -5.88
N GLY A 99 -4.79 11.10 -5.19
CA GLY A 99 -6.09 10.98 -4.56
C GLY A 99 -6.25 11.75 -3.25
N LEU A 100 -5.16 12.20 -2.63
CA LEU A 100 -5.20 12.92 -1.36
C LEU A 100 -5.04 14.44 -1.56
N SER A 101 -5.83 15.22 -0.82
CA SER A 101 -5.68 16.68 -0.73
C SER A 101 -4.40 17.09 0.01
N ALA A 102 -4.11 18.38 0.08
CA ALA A 102 -3.04 18.94 0.91
C ALA A 102 -3.43 19.15 2.39
N SER A 103 -4.58 18.63 2.86
CA SER A 103 -5.06 18.85 4.23
C SER A 103 -4.04 18.43 5.30
N PRO A 104 -3.77 19.26 6.33
CA PRO A 104 -2.91 18.89 7.45
C PRO A 104 -3.61 17.97 8.47
N GLN A 105 -4.91 17.69 8.29
CA GLN A 105 -5.70 16.85 9.20
C GLN A 105 -5.59 15.35 8.89
N LYS A 106 -4.81 15.00 7.85
CA LYS A 106 -4.54 13.61 7.46
C LYS A 106 -3.64 12.92 8.48
N TRP A 107 -3.68 11.60 8.54
CA TRP A 107 -2.67 10.82 9.29
C TRP A 107 -1.28 11.06 8.75
N HIS A 108 -1.13 10.97 7.42
CA HIS A 108 0.16 11.18 6.75
C HIS A 108 0.05 12.01 5.48
N TYR A 109 1.20 12.47 4.99
CA TYR A 109 1.25 13.19 3.73
C TYR A 109 1.16 12.23 2.56
N ALA A 110 0.58 12.68 1.44
CA ALA A 110 0.53 11.88 0.22
C ALA A 110 1.91 11.36 -0.20
N SER A 111 2.96 12.18 -0.04
CA SER A 111 4.34 11.78 -0.31
C SER A 111 4.79 10.56 0.47
N ASP A 112 4.26 10.36 1.68
CA ASP A 112 4.69 9.31 2.59
C ASP A 112 4.10 7.97 2.14
N TYR A 113 2.79 7.92 1.86
CA TYR A 113 2.14 6.75 1.27
C TYR A 113 2.71 6.39 -0.11
N ILE A 114 2.98 7.41 -0.93
CA ILE A 114 3.61 7.25 -2.24
C ILE A 114 5.01 6.65 -2.12
N ALA A 115 5.80 7.10 -1.15
CA ALA A 115 7.14 6.55 -0.90
C ALA A 115 7.05 5.12 -0.37
N MET A 116 6.06 4.82 0.48
CA MET A 116 5.85 3.48 1.02
C MET A 116 5.48 2.48 -0.07
N GLY A 117 4.51 2.81 -0.93
CA GLY A 117 4.07 1.90 -1.99
C GLY A 117 5.04 1.74 -3.17
N GLN A 118 6.16 2.47 -3.20
CA GLN A 118 7.11 2.45 -4.31
C GLN A 118 8.16 1.34 -4.20
N GLY A 119 8.35 0.63 -5.31
CA GLY A 119 9.38 -0.39 -5.46
C GLY A 119 10.77 0.17 -5.79
N GLU A 120 10.84 1.31 -6.48
CA GLU A 120 12.11 1.88 -6.98
C GLU A 120 12.54 3.14 -6.21
N TYR A 121 13.86 3.25 -5.93
CA TYR A 121 14.53 4.46 -5.44
C TYR A 121 14.04 5.07 -4.11
N CYS A 122 13.82 4.23 -3.11
CA CYS A 122 14.12 4.65 -1.74
C CYS A 122 15.16 3.68 -1.18
N SER A 123 16.18 4.20 -0.47
CA SER A 123 17.16 3.37 0.24
C SER A 123 16.51 2.40 1.23
N SER A 124 15.22 2.60 1.49
CA SER A 124 14.39 1.87 2.43
C SER A 124 13.66 0.65 1.88
N HIS A 125 13.65 0.42 0.56
CA HIS A 125 12.89 -0.69 -0.06
C HIS A 125 13.70 -1.58 -1.00
N LEU A 126 15.03 -1.41 -1.06
CA LEU A 126 16.00 -2.25 -1.77
C LEU A 126 15.64 -2.67 -3.22
N GLY A 127 14.76 -1.92 -3.89
CA GLY A 127 14.37 -2.19 -5.27
C GLY A 127 13.33 -3.30 -5.44
N PHE A 128 12.48 -3.59 -4.44
CA PHE A 128 11.45 -4.62 -4.60
C PHE A 128 10.47 -4.29 -5.72
N ARG A 129 9.82 -5.31 -6.26
CA ARG A 129 8.93 -5.17 -7.42
C ARG A 129 7.62 -5.90 -7.23
N TYR A 130 6.58 -5.37 -7.87
CA TYR A 130 5.26 -5.96 -7.87
C TYR A 130 5.06 -6.90 -9.05
N LEU A 131 4.63 -8.13 -8.77
CA LEU A 131 4.32 -9.15 -9.77
C LEU A 131 2.85 -9.56 -9.68
N PRO A 132 2.22 -9.93 -10.79
CA PRO A 132 0.93 -10.59 -10.73
C PRO A 132 1.08 -12.05 -10.28
N SER A 133 0.02 -12.59 -9.66
CA SER A 133 -0.10 -13.98 -9.24
C SER A 133 -1.47 -14.53 -9.61
N THR A 134 -1.54 -15.81 -9.92
CA THR A 134 -2.80 -16.52 -10.18
C THR A 134 -3.53 -16.98 -8.92
N GLU A 135 -2.95 -16.72 -7.76
CA GLU A 135 -3.48 -17.16 -6.48
C GLU A 135 -4.81 -16.47 -6.16
N THR A 136 -5.76 -17.24 -5.61
CA THR A 136 -7.13 -16.78 -5.33
C THR A 136 -7.46 -16.81 -3.84
N SER A 137 -6.51 -17.21 -2.99
CA SER A 137 -6.66 -17.25 -1.53
C SER A 137 -6.18 -15.99 -0.80
N TRP A 138 -5.42 -15.12 -1.47
CA TRP A 138 -4.93 -13.86 -0.87
C TRP A 138 -4.93 -12.69 -1.87
N MET A 139 -4.91 -11.47 -1.32
CA MET A 139 -4.94 -10.22 -2.06
C MET A 139 -3.55 -9.84 -2.56
N ALA A 140 -2.63 -9.63 -1.63
CA ALA A 140 -1.23 -9.39 -1.90
C ALA A 140 -0.37 -10.09 -0.84
N PHE A 141 0.89 -10.30 -1.16
CA PHE A 141 1.86 -10.89 -0.24
C PHE A 141 3.30 -10.56 -0.64
N VAL A 142 4.12 -10.20 0.32
CA VAL A 142 5.55 -9.95 0.12
C VAL A 142 6.40 -11.21 0.35
N VAL A 143 7.38 -11.42 -0.53
CA VAL A 143 8.49 -12.37 -0.35
C VAL A 143 9.78 -11.55 -0.31
N PRO A 144 10.17 -11.07 0.88
CA PRO A 144 11.25 -10.09 0.98
C PRO A 144 12.63 -10.66 0.64
N GLU A 145 12.85 -11.96 0.83
CA GLU A 145 14.13 -12.62 0.53
C GLU A 145 14.51 -12.54 -0.95
N VAL A 146 13.52 -12.35 -1.82
CA VAL A 146 13.70 -12.16 -3.27
C VAL A 146 13.24 -10.78 -3.75
N TYR A 147 12.97 -9.86 -2.83
CA TYR A 147 12.52 -8.49 -3.10
C TYR A 147 11.30 -8.43 -4.04
N LYS A 148 10.26 -9.20 -3.73
CA LYS A 148 9.02 -9.26 -4.54
C LYS A 148 7.79 -9.07 -3.68
N ALA A 149 6.81 -8.36 -4.20
CA ALA A 149 5.44 -8.39 -3.73
C ALA A 149 4.55 -8.97 -4.83
N TYR A 150 3.70 -9.93 -4.51
CA TYR A 150 2.79 -10.53 -5.45
C TYR A 150 1.37 -9.98 -5.26
N LEU A 151 0.66 -9.75 -6.36
CA LEU A 151 -0.72 -9.30 -6.41
C LEU A 151 -1.58 -10.45 -6.93
N GLY A 152 -2.40 -11.04 -6.06
CA GLY A 152 -3.23 -12.19 -6.36
C GLY A 152 -4.44 -11.86 -7.23
N CYS A 153 -5.06 -12.90 -7.79
CA CYS A 153 -6.25 -12.78 -8.64
C CYS A 153 -7.44 -12.17 -7.93
N LEU A 154 -7.54 -12.26 -6.59
CA LEU A 154 -8.61 -11.60 -5.83
C LEU A 154 -8.69 -10.10 -6.11
N LEU A 155 -7.55 -9.46 -6.41
CA LEU A 155 -7.48 -8.05 -6.73
C LEU A 155 -7.96 -7.71 -8.15
N PHE A 156 -8.21 -8.69 -9.01
CA PHE A 156 -8.51 -8.46 -10.42
C PHE A 156 -9.75 -9.19 -10.93
N GLN A 157 -10.15 -10.27 -10.26
CA GLN A 157 -11.21 -11.17 -10.70
C GLN A 157 -12.58 -10.49 -10.71
N ASP A 158 -13.36 -10.73 -11.77
CA ASP A 158 -14.74 -10.25 -11.85
C ASP A 158 -15.59 -10.82 -10.70
N GLY A 159 -16.45 -9.98 -10.12
CA GLY A 159 -17.27 -10.34 -8.95
C GLY A 159 -16.54 -10.40 -7.60
N SER A 160 -15.20 -10.31 -7.55
CA SER A 160 -14.47 -10.19 -6.28
C SER A 160 -14.77 -8.84 -5.61
N PRO A 161 -15.09 -8.79 -4.30
CA PRO A 161 -15.25 -7.52 -3.59
C PRO A 161 -13.94 -6.72 -3.53
N MET A 162 -12.79 -7.40 -3.60
CA MET A 162 -11.45 -6.81 -3.58
C MET A 162 -11.00 -6.29 -4.96
N ASN A 163 -11.76 -6.56 -6.03
CA ASN A 163 -11.48 -6.04 -7.36
C ASN A 163 -11.96 -4.58 -7.47
N ASN A 164 -11.27 -3.69 -6.77
CA ASN A 164 -11.49 -2.26 -6.84
C ASN A 164 -10.16 -1.50 -6.64
N PRO A 165 -10.04 -0.26 -7.16
CA PRO A 165 -8.77 0.47 -7.17
C PRO A 165 -8.34 0.96 -5.79
N VAL A 166 -9.27 1.01 -4.83
CA VAL A 166 -9.03 1.46 -3.46
C VAL A 166 -8.29 0.36 -2.68
N THR A 167 -8.77 -0.88 -2.71
CA THR A 167 -8.08 -2.05 -2.12
C THR A 167 -6.65 -2.15 -2.62
N ARG A 168 -6.46 -2.15 -3.95
CA ARG A 168 -5.15 -2.25 -4.59
C ARG A 168 -4.21 -1.10 -4.21
N ALA A 169 -4.73 0.12 -4.09
CA ALA A 169 -3.93 1.27 -3.66
C ALA A 169 -3.47 1.12 -2.20
N GLY A 170 -4.36 0.64 -1.33
CA GLY A 170 -4.02 0.30 0.05
C GLY A 170 -3.00 -0.83 0.15
N ASP A 171 -3.15 -1.88 -0.65
CA ASP A 171 -2.22 -3.03 -0.65
C ASP A 171 -0.81 -2.61 -1.09
N PHE A 172 -0.65 -1.64 -1.99
CA PHE A 172 0.68 -1.09 -2.28
C PHE A 172 1.33 -0.49 -1.04
N VAL A 173 0.58 0.26 -0.24
CA VAL A 173 1.09 0.85 1.01
C VAL A 173 1.41 -0.23 2.02
N HIS A 174 0.53 -1.24 2.15
CA HIS A 174 0.67 -2.38 3.06
C HIS A 174 1.91 -3.23 2.77
N GLU A 175 2.04 -3.72 1.53
CA GLU A 175 3.17 -4.58 1.15
C GLU A 175 4.49 -3.80 1.10
N GLY A 176 4.43 -2.50 0.81
CA GLY A 176 5.56 -1.60 0.92
C GLY A 176 6.09 -1.51 2.35
N LEU A 177 5.20 -1.43 3.34
CA LEU A 177 5.59 -1.41 4.75
C LEU A 177 6.22 -2.74 5.17
N HIS A 178 5.69 -3.88 4.74
CA HIS A 178 6.36 -5.17 5.00
C HIS A 178 7.79 -5.23 4.45
N MET A 179 8.01 -4.74 3.23
CA MET A 179 9.38 -4.67 2.65
C MET A 179 10.28 -3.74 3.44
N TRP A 180 9.74 -2.61 3.89
CA TRP A 180 10.45 -1.67 4.74
C TRP A 180 10.86 -2.33 6.06
N GLU A 181 9.91 -2.97 6.74
CA GLU A 181 10.13 -3.66 8.00
C GLU A 181 11.19 -4.75 7.85
N PHE A 182 11.17 -5.54 6.78
CA PHE A 182 12.23 -6.52 6.50
C PHE A 182 13.60 -5.87 6.30
N THR A 183 13.65 -4.70 5.68
CA THR A 183 14.92 -4.01 5.41
C THR A 183 15.57 -3.50 6.70
N TYR A 184 14.78 -3.09 7.69
CA TYR A 184 15.26 -2.45 8.93
C TYR A 184 15.11 -3.28 10.20
N PHE A 185 14.29 -4.32 10.18
CA PHE A 185 14.00 -5.23 11.28
C PHE A 185 14.05 -6.68 10.82
N THR A 186 13.94 -7.60 11.77
CA THR A 186 13.92 -9.04 11.51
C THR A 186 12.51 -9.62 11.38
N ASP A 187 11.47 -8.86 11.75
CA ASP A 187 10.08 -9.33 11.74
C ASP A 187 9.21 -8.35 10.97
N TYR A 188 8.77 -8.80 9.80
CA TYR A 188 7.87 -8.11 8.85
C TYR A 188 6.52 -8.81 8.77
N ARG A 189 6.29 -9.83 9.61
CA ARG A 189 5.11 -10.67 9.51
C ARG A 189 4.00 -10.09 10.35
N HIS A 190 2.78 -10.32 9.88
CA HIS A 190 1.62 -10.19 10.72
C HIS A 190 1.71 -11.11 11.93
N MET A 191 1.05 -10.72 13.01
CA MET A 191 0.90 -11.59 14.16
C MET A 191 -0.15 -12.67 13.89
N ASN A 192 0.04 -13.84 14.52
CA ASN A 192 -1.00 -14.85 14.60
C ASN A 192 -2.24 -14.27 15.32
N GLY A 193 -3.38 -14.25 14.65
CA GLY A 193 -4.65 -13.83 15.24
C GLY A 193 -5.17 -14.84 16.26
N PRO A 194 -6.14 -14.48 17.13
CA PRO A 194 -6.64 -13.17 17.61
C PRO A 194 -5.84 -12.66 18.84
N ILE A 195 -6.14 -11.48 19.42
CA ILE A 195 -6.54 -11.37 20.86
C ILE A 195 -7.38 -10.11 21.06
N GLY A 196 -8.72 -10.27 21.06
CA GLY A 196 -9.68 -9.30 21.61
C GLY A 196 -10.67 -8.71 20.59
N HIS A 197 -10.21 -8.41 19.38
CA HIS A 197 -11.05 -7.88 18.29
C HIS A 197 -10.75 -8.48 16.91
N CYS A 198 -9.56 -9.04 16.67
CA CYS A 198 -9.26 -9.61 15.36
C CYS A 198 -10.13 -10.83 15.11
N THR A 199 -10.78 -10.88 13.96
CA THR A 199 -11.62 -12.00 13.52
C THR A 199 -10.92 -12.89 12.49
N GLU A 200 -9.74 -12.48 12.04
CA GLU A 200 -8.93 -13.20 11.06
C GLU A 200 -8.03 -14.23 11.74
N TYR A 201 -7.75 -15.32 11.04
CA TYR A 201 -6.94 -16.43 11.53
C TYR A 201 -5.55 -16.43 10.86
N GLY A 202 -4.58 -17.08 11.50
CA GLY A 202 -3.21 -17.14 11.02
C GLY A 202 -2.49 -15.79 11.11
N GLU A 203 -1.42 -15.63 10.33
CA GLU A 203 -0.61 -14.40 10.25
C GLU A 203 -1.37 -13.33 9.43
N SER A 204 -2.42 -12.77 10.02
CA SER A 204 -3.32 -11.83 9.34
C SER A 204 -3.80 -10.68 10.23
N CYS A 205 -3.33 -10.63 11.48
CA CYS A 205 -3.70 -9.62 12.45
C CYS A 205 -2.49 -8.81 12.89
N ASP A 206 -2.70 -7.55 13.24
CA ASP A 206 -1.67 -6.70 13.84
C ASP A 206 -2.10 -6.09 15.17
N TRP A 207 -1.18 -5.42 15.87
CA TRP A 207 -1.53 -4.43 16.88
C TRP A 207 -1.75 -3.07 16.22
N PHE A 208 -2.76 -2.35 16.67
CA PHE A 208 -2.94 -0.94 16.35
C PHE A 208 -2.17 -0.09 17.37
N TYR A 209 -1.22 0.70 16.90
CA TYR A 209 -0.36 1.56 17.70
C TYR A 209 -0.91 2.99 17.67
N TYR A 210 -1.57 3.38 18.75
CA TYR A 210 -2.15 4.71 18.84
C TYR A 210 -1.09 5.82 18.74
N HIS A 211 -1.35 6.77 17.85
CA HIS A 211 -0.61 8.02 17.74
C HIS A 211 -1.58 9.17 17.38
N THR A 212 -1.09 10.40 17.46
CA THR A 212 -1.81 11.59 16.98
C THR A 212 -1.31 11.95 15.59
N ILE A 213 -2.07 12.79 14.86
CA ILE A 213 -1.67 13.22 13.50
C ILE A 213 -0.40 14.08 13.48
N THR A 214 0.05 14.57 14.66
CA THR A 214 1.28 15.36 14.79
C THR A 214 2.51 14.52 15.14
N ASP A 215 2.33 13.23 15.46
CA ASP A 215 3.43 12.37 15.90
C ASP A 215 4.39 12.00 14.76
N PHE A 216 3.90 12.01 13.52
CA PHE A 216 4.66 11.67 12.32
C PHE A 216 4.77 12.88 11.39
N PRO A 217 5.88 13.63 11.44
CA PRO A 217 6.13 14.71 10.49
C PRO A 217 6.20 14.19 9.05
N LYS A 218 6.02 15.10 8.08
CA LYS A 218 6.18 14.79 6.65
C LYS A 218 7.50 14.08 6.37
N GLY A 219 7.43 12.93 5.70
CA GLY A 219 8.61 12.12 5.37
C GLY A 219 9.15 11.33 6.56
N TYR A 220 8.35 11.08 7.59
CA TYR A 220 8.75 10.28 8.75
C TYR A 220 7.74 9.17 9.09
N LEU A 221 6.88 8.78 8.16
CA LEU A 221 5.90 7.69 8.35
C LEU A 221 6.55 6.36 8.81
N TRP A 222 7.81 6.13 8.42
CA TRP A 222 8.61 4.98 8.80
C TRP A 222 9.40 5.16 10.12
N MET A 223 9.16 6.25 10.86
CA MET A 223 9.89 6.50 12.09
C MET A 223 9.55 5.43 13.13
N TRP A 224 10.57 4.67 13.52
CA TRP A 224 10.51 3.79 14.67
C TRP A 224 11.11 4.48 15.90
N GLY A 225 10.43 4.42 17.03
CA GLY A 225 11.02 4.87 18.30
C GLY A 225 9.98 5.36 19.27
N LYS A 226 10.28 6.49 19.92
CA LYS A 226 9.35 7.15 20.83
C LYS A 226 8.92 8.51 20.26
N SER A 227 7.71 8.93 20.59
CA SER A 227 7.22 10.27 20.32
C SER A 227 8.18 11.33 20.89
N LEU A 228 8.09 12.57 20.40
CA LEU A 228 8.99 13.66 20.84
C LEU A 228 8.93 13.91 22.36
N ASP A 229 7.82 13.58 23.01
CA ASP A 229 7.65 13.64 24.47
C ASP A 229 8.09 12.36 25.21
N GLY A 230 8.57 11.34 24.50
CA GLY A 230 9.08 10.08 25.02
C GLY A 230 8.03 9.10 25.54
N LYS A 231 6.73 9.38 25.33
CA LYS A 231 5.64 8.65 26.00
C LYS A 231 4.98 7.54 25.16
N ARG A 232 5.03 7.64 23.83
CA ARG A 232 4.37 6.70 22.91
C ARG A 232 5.39 6.00 22.04
N GLN A 233 5.17 4.73 21.71
CA GLN A 233 5.92 4.04 20.68
C GLN A 233 5.43 4.58 19.32
N LEU A 234 6.34 5.08 18.51
CA LEU A 234 6.05 5.42 17.12
C LEU A 234 6.40 4.22 16.26
N PHE A 235 5.36 3.62 15.70
CA PHE A 235 5.42 2.49 14.80
C PHE A 235 4.05 2.34 14.14
N HIS A 236 4.01 1.87 12.90
CA HIS A 236 2.80 1.44 12.22
C HIS A 236 2.94 -0.04 11.92
N SER A 237 1.87 -0.82 12.07
CA SER A 237 1.79 -2.12 11.42
C SER A 237 1.33 -1.97 9.97
N SER A 238 1.58 -2.99 9.13
CA SER A 238 1.13 -3.00 7.73
C SER A 238 -0.37 -2.81 7.59
N ASN A 239 -1.19 -3.50 8.40
CA ASN A 239 -2.62 -3.21 8.44
C ASN A 239 -2.84 -1.73 8.81
N GLN A 240 -2.27 -1.25 9.93
CA GLN A 240 -2.43 0.14 10.42
C GLN A 240 -2.25 1.18 9.31
N LEU A 241 -1.16 1.06 8.56
CA LEU A 241 -0.85 2.04 7.54
C LEU A 241 -1.83 1.98 6.36
N GLN A 242 -2.33 0.78 6.03
CA GLN A 242 -3.33 0.60 5.00
C GLN A 242 -4.63 1.32 5.31
N MET A 243 -5.23 1.13 6.50
CA MET A 243 -6.49 1.85 6.77
C MET A 243 -6.29 3.33 7.03
N GLU A 244 -5.14 3.77 7.53
CA GLU A 244 -4.87 5.20 7.66
C GLU A 244 -4.86 5.89 6.30
N PHE A 245 -4.23 5.27 5.30
CA PHE A 245 -4.32 5.72 3.90
C PHE A 245 -5.76 5.75 3.39
N LEU A 246 -6.52 4.68 3.64
CA LEU A 246 -7.90 4.56 3.18
C LEU A 246 -8.83 5.59 3.86
N CYS A 247 -8.68 5.84 5.17
CA CYS A 247 -9.40 6.90 5.87
C CYS A 247 -9.02 8.28 5.32
N ASP A 248 -7.73 8.54 5.12
CA ASP A 248 -7.26 9.80 4.51
C ASP A 248 -7.88 10.02 3.12
N LEU A 249 -8.06 8.94 2.34
CA LEU A 249 -8.70 8.99 1.03
C LEU A 249 -10.22 9.23 1.11
N ALA A 250 -10.89 8.71 2.13
CA ALA A 250 -12.32 8.94 2.33
C ALA A 250 -12.63 10.38 2.80
N GLU A 251 -11.86 10.85 3.77
CA GLU A 251 -12.11 12.07 4.53
C GLU A 251 -11.44 13.31 3.94
N PHE A 252 -10.22 13.14 3.40
CA PHE A 252 -9.40 14.23 2.86
C PHE A 252 -8.97 14.00 1.40
N PRO A 253 -9.87 13.56 0.50
CA PRO A 253 -9.53 13.34 -0.89
C PRO A 253 -9.22 14.65 -1.61
N ALA A 254 -8.52 14.55 -2.73
CA ALA A 254 -8.50 15.62 -3.72
C ALA A 254 -9.90 15.86 -4.30
N ASP A 255 -10.20 17.10 -4.70
CA ASP A 255 -11.56 17.52 -5.11
C ASP A 255 -12.14 16.73 -6.29
N TRP A 256 -11.29 16.13 -7.12
CA TRP A 256 -11.70 15.34 -8.27
C TRP A 256 -12.11 13.90 -7.91
N VAL A 257 -11.77 13.40 -6.71
CA VAL A 257 -12.03 12.01 -6.32
C VAL A 257 -13.54 11.79 -6.14
N PRO A 258 -14.14 10.89 -6.93
CA PRO A 258 -15.58 10.66 -6.88
C PRO A 258 -16.08 10.09 -5.54
N ALA A 259 -17.33 10.41 -5.19
CA ALA A 259 -17.97 9.92 -3.97
C ALA A 259 -17.95 8.38 -3.84
N ASN A 260 -18.13 7.63 -4.92
CA ASN A 260 -18.09 6.17 -4.86
C ASN A 260 -16.70 5.61 -4.52
N ILE A 261 -15.62 6.33 -4.85
CA ILE A 261 -14.25 5.93 -4.45
C ILE A 261 -14.04 6.18 -2.96
N ARG A 262 -14.52 7.34 -2.47
CA ARG A 262 -14.44 7.72 -1.05
C ARG A 262 -15.22 6.75 -0.16
N ILE A 263 -16.45 6.41 -0.55
CA ILE A 263 -17.31 5.46 0.19
C ILE A 263 -16.65 4.08 0.23
N LEU A 264 -16.05 3.61 -0.88
CA LEU A 264 -15.32 2.34 -0.89
C LEU A 264 -14.14 2.35 0.08
N ALA A 265 -13.39 3.46 0.13
CA ALA A 265 -12.26 3.63 1.05
C ALA A 265 -12.69 3.61 2.51
N GLU A 266 -13.77 4.32 2.85
CA GLU A 266 -14.35 4.33 4.18
C GLU A 266 -14.82 2.93 4.62
N VAL A 267 -15.59 2.25 3.76
CA VAL A 267 -16.12 0.91 4.03
C VAL A 267 -14.99 -0.09 4.24
N GLU A 268 -13.97 -0.08 3.39
CA GLU A 268 -12.86 -1.01 3.51
C GLU A 268 -11.99 -0.74 4.74
N ALA A 269 -11.69 0.53 5.00
CA ALA A 269 -10.92 0.92 6.18
C ALA A 269 -11.63 0.52 7.48
N ASN A 270 -12.92 0.82 7.60
CA ASN A 270 -13.72 0.45 8.78
C ASN A 270 -13.84 -1.06 8.93
N HIS A 271 -14.01 -1.81 7.82
CA HIS A 271 -13.98 -3.27 7.87
C HIS A 271 -12.63 -3.81 8.38
N ARG A 272 -11.50 -3.25 7.92
CA ARG A 272 -10.17 -3.65 8.39
C ARG A 272 -9.92 -3.28 9.85
N LEU A 273 -10.35 -2.09 10.29
CA LEU A 273 -10.31 -1.65 11.68
C LEU A 273 -11.06 -2.61 12.63
N GLU A 274 -12.12 -3.24 12.13
CA GLU A 274 -12.93 -4.19 12.89
C GLU A 274 -12.37 -5.61 12.92
N THR A 275 -11.64 -6.02 11.88
CA THR A 275 -11.32 -7.44 11.65
C THR A 275 -9.84 -7.78 11.74
N ARG A 276 -8.93 -6.81 11.58
CA ARG A 276 -7.47 -7.04 11.41
C ARG A 276 -6.61 -6.68 12.62
N PHE A 277 -7.20 -6.20 13.72
CA PHE A 277 -6.44 -5.78 14.89
C PHE A 277 -6.69 -6.62 16.12
N ARG A 278 -5.62 -6.98 16.82
CA ARG A 278 -5.70 -7.75 18.05
C ARG A 278 -6.38 -6.89 19.13
N ASN A 279 -5.88 -5.68 19.41
CA ASN A 279 -6.53 -4.73 20.33
C ASN A 279 -7.80 -4.07 19.76
N VAL A 280 -8.63 -3.55 20.67
CA VAL A 280 -9.72 -2.62 20.35
C VAL A 280 -9.13 -1.40 19.64
N VAL A 281 -9.64 -1.07 18.47
CA VAL A 281 -9.36 0.22 17.83
C VAL A 281 -10.56 1.14 18.05
N ALA A 282 -10.41 2.13 18.94
CA ALA A 282 -11.44 3.12 19.28
C ALA A 282 -11.43 4.30 18.31
N TYR A 283 -11.32 4.00 17.01
CA TYR A 283 -11.28 4.95 15.91
C TYR A 283 -11.96 4.32 14.69
N ARG A 284 -12.78 5.08 13.98
CA ARG A 284 -13.36 4.75 12.66
C ARG A 284 -13.15 5.91 11.70
N CYS A 285 -13.01 5.63 10.41
CA CYS A 285 -13.07 6.69 9.41
C CYS A 285 -14.41 7.42 9.54
N GLY A 286 -14.35 8.75 9.60
CA GLY A 286 -15.47 9.63 9.95
C GLY A 286 -15.36 10.20 11.36
N ASP A 287 -14.63 9.55 12.27
CA ASP A 287 -14.39 10.07 13.61
C ASP A 287 -13.35 11.20 13.60
N PRO A 288 -13.42 12.16 14.54
CA PRO A 288 -12.37 13.15 14.73
C PRO A 288 -11.01 12.49 14.95
N ARG A 289 -10.00 12.93 14.19
CA ARG A 289 -8.61 12.48 14.36
C ARG A 289 -8.05 12.90 15.73
N PRO A 290 -7.24 12.06 16.39
CA PRO A 290 -6.55 12.43 17.61
C PRO A 290 -5.42 13.44 17.33
N TRP A 291 -5.36 14.50 18.15
CA TRP A 291 -4.35 15.56 18.14
C TRP A 291 -3.43 15.47 19.35
#